data_AF-A0A382JE20-F1
#
_entry.id   AF-A0A382JE20-F1
#
_cell.length_a   1.000
_cell.length_b   1.000
_cell.length_c   1.000
_cell.angle_alpha   90.00
_cell.angle_beta   90.00
_cell.angle_gamma   90.00
#
_symmetry.space_group_name_H-M   'P 1'
#
loop_
_entity.id
_entity.type
_entity.pdbx_description
1 polymer ?
#
loop_
_entity_poly.entity_id
_entity_poly.type
_entity_poly.pdbx_seq_one_letter_code
_entity_poly.pdbx_strand_id
1 'polypeptide(L)'
;MIKEIQRHSEALAPRFDGYRRRALAIGLIGIAATVFGYLTDHQQFFESYLLGFTYWVCMPVGCLGVLMIHHLGGGRWGFAIRRMLEAGASTMPVMFILGLPILAGMHDLFPWTHTEAVANDEVLTHKLPYLNSTFFIIRYVAYFAIWTAMAMLLTRWSVQQDQTQETWPTRRMQILSGPGIVLLSLLGTFAGTDWLMSLEPHWFSTIFCAIYILGMALMTWAFMTLVGVPLSKHQPLDVLLTNERLRDLGTMMLGFVMLWAYTSFSQLLIIWSGNLPEEITWYYTRL
;
A
#
# COMPACT_ATOMS: atom_id res chain seq x y z
N MET A 1 -9.11 -8.33 -34.93
CA MET A 1 -8.52 -8.57 -33.60
C MET A 1 -8.23 -7.27 -32.83
N ILE A 2 -7.19 -6.46 -33.14
CA ILE A 2 -6.86 -5.26 -32.32
C ILE A 2 -8.00 -4.23 -32.28
N LYS A 3 -8.56 -3.87 -33.45
CA LYS A 3 -9.71 -2.93 -33.54
C LYS A 3 -10.95 -3.41 -32.77
N GLU A 4 -11.11 -4.72 -32.65
CA GLU A 4 -12.24 -5.34 -31.95
C GLU A 4 -12.05 -5.27 -30.44
N ILE A 5 -10.83 -5.57 -29.96
CA ILE A 5 -10.45 -5.36 -28.55
C ILE A 5 -10.61 -3.89 -28.15
N GLN A 6 -10.20 -2.95 -29.01
CA GLN A 6 -10.39 -1.52 -28.78
C GLN A 6 -11.87 -1.15 -28.66
N ARG A 7 -12.71 -1.63 -29.59
CA ARG A 7 -14.17 -1.42 -29.54
C ARG A 7 -14.80 -1.96 -28.25
N HIS A 8 -14.42 -3.17 -27.82
CA HIS A 8 -14.93 -3.74 -26.57
C HIS A 8 -14.43 -3.00 -25.33
N SER A 9 -13.18 -2.50 -25.36
CA SER A 9 -12.64 -1.64 -24.30
C SER A 9 -13.42 -0.32 -24.20
N GLU A 10 -13.70 0.32 -25.34
CA GLU A 10 -14.51 1.55 -25.40
C GLU A 10 -15.93 1.33 -24.87
N ALA A 11 -16.53 0.16 -25.12
CA ALA A 11 -17.84 -0.20 -24.59
C ALA A 11 -17.88 -0.31 -23.04
N LEU A 12 -16.74 -0.54 -22.38
CA LEU A 12 -16.63 -0.55 -20.92
C LEU A 12 -16.45 0.86 -20.32
N ALA A 13 -16.01 1.84 -21.11
CA ALA A 13 -15.70 3.19 -20.61
C ALA A 13 -16.86 3.85 -19.84
N PRO A 14 -18.13 3.82 -20.33
CA PRO A 14 -19.25 4.41 -19.59
C PRO A 14 -19.49 3.76 -18.21
N ARG A 15 -19.20 2.47 -18.09
CA ARG A 15 -19.34 1.74 -16.82
C ARG A 15 -18.25 2.13 -15.83
N PHE A 16 -17.00 2.24 -16.30
CA PHE A 16 -15.90 2.74 -15.48
C PHE A 16 -16.13 4.20 -15.07
N ASP A 17 -16.67 5.03 -15.96
CA ASP A 17 -17.07 6.40 -15.63
C ASP A 17 -18.17 6.45 -14.56
N GLY A 18 -19.15 5.54 -14.65
CA GLY A 18 -20.18 5.38 -13.63
C GLY A 18 -19.59 5.01 -12.27
N TYR A 19 -18.65 4.06 -12.22
CA TYR A 19 -17.95 3.69 -10.99
C TYR A 19 -17.10 4.83 -10.44
N ARG A 20 -16.33 5.51 -11.31
CA ARG A 20 -15.53 6.68 -10.95
C ARG A 20 -16.39 7.78 -10.33
N ARG A 21 -17.51 8.13 -10.96
CA ARG A 21 -18.41 9.18 -10.45
C ARG A 21 -19.01 8.82 -9.10
N ARG A 22 -19.44 7.57 -8.91
CA ARG A 22 -19.95 7.08 -7.61
C ARG A 22 -18.87 7.09 -6.54
N ALA A 23 -17.67 6.62 -6.86
CA ALA A 23 -16.54 6.63 -5.95
C ALA A 23 -16.15 8.05 -5.53
N LEU A 24 -16.13 9.01 -6.48
CA LEU A 24 -15.88 10.42 -6.17
C LEU A 24 -16.98 11.02 -5.30
N ALA A 25 -18.25 10.73 -5.58
CA ALA A 25 -19.35 11.21 -4.75
C ALA A 25 -19.27 10.66 -3.31
N ILE A 26 -18.98 9.36 -3.15
CA ILE A 26 -18.76 8.75 -1.84
C ILE A 26 -17.53 9.36 -1.17
N GLY A 27 -16.45 9.60 -1.91
CA GLY A 27 -15.25 10.26 -1.43
C GLY A 27 -15.51 11.69 -0.92
N LEU A 28 -16.33 12.47 -1.62
CA LEU A 28 -16.72 13.81 -1.17
C LEU A 28 -17.55 13.78 0.11
N ILE A 29 -18.48 12.82 0.23
CA ILE A 29 -19.23 12.59 1.48
C ILE A 29 -18.27 12.19 2.60
N GLY A 30 -17.31 11.32 2.32
CA GLY A 30 -16.25 10.92 3.24
C GLY A 30 -15.42 12.12 3.72
N ILE A 31 -15.00 13.00 2.81
CA ILE A 31 -14.27 14.23 3.15
C ILE A 31 -15.12 15.14 4.04
N ALA A 32 -16.41 15.33 3.73
CA ALA A 32 -17.30 16.12 4.56
C ALA A 32 -17.43 15.53 5.97
N ALA A 33 -17.55 14.20 6.08
CA ALA A 33 -17.60 13.50 7.36
C ALA A 33 -16.28 13.61 8.15
N THR A 34 -15.12 13.52 7.49
CA THR A 34 -13.82 13.68 8.16
C THR A 34 -13.59 15.12 8.61
N VAL A 35 -14.03 16.11 7.83
CA VAL A 35 -13.99 17.54 8.23
C VAL A 35 -14.91 17.78 9.43
N PHE A 36 -16.11 17.20 9.43
CA PHE A 36 -16.99 17.26 10.60
C PHE A 36 -16.34 16.65 11.83
N GLY A 37 -15.72 15.46 11.69
CA GLY A 37 -14.97 14.80 12.77
C GLY A 37 -13.86 15.68 13.34
N TYR A 38 -13.08 16.35 12.47
CA TYR A 38 -12.06 17.31 12.89
C TYR A 38 -12.67 18.44 13.74
N LEU A 39 -13.77 19.05 13.28
CA LEU A 39 -14.40 20.16 14.00
C LEU A 39 -15.01 19.75 15.35
N THR A 40 -15.31 18.47 15.57
CA THR A 40 -15.88 17.96 16.83
C THR A 40 -14.83 17.49 17.84
N ASP A 41 -13.83 16.75 17.38
CA ASP A 41 -12.77 16.18 18.22
C ASP A 41 -11.49 16.04 17.39
N HIS A 42 -10.56 16.97 17.58
CA HIS A 42 -9.29 17.00 16.84
C HIS A 42 -8.43 15.76 17.09
N GLN A 43 -8.37 15.27 18.33
CA GLN A 43 -7.49 14.15 18.67
C GLN A 43 -8.04 12.86 18.04
N GLN A 44 -9.33 12.58 18.26
CA GLN A 44 -9.97 11.41 17.66
C GLN A 44 -9.92 11.45 16.12
N PHE A 45 -10.01 12.64 15.52
CA PHE A 45 -9.83 12.81 14.09
C PHE A 45 -8.48 12.29 13.62
N PHE A 46 -7.37 12.75 14.20
CA PHE A 46 -6.04 12.37 13.70
C PHE A 46 -5.77 10.88 13.89
N GLU A 47 -6.16 10.30 15.03
CA GLU A 47 -6.03 8.85 15.29
C GLU A 47 -6.81 8.02 14.25
N SER A 48 -8.06 8.39 14.00
CA SER A 48 -8.93 7.71 13.02
C SER A 48 -8.44 7.93 11.59
N TYR A 49 -7.92 9.12 11.29
CA TYR A 49 -7.42 9.50 9.98
C TYR A 49 -6.14 8.72 9.65
N LEU A 50 -5.23 8.57 10.61
CA LEU A 50 -4.02 7.77 10.45
C LEU A 50 -4.35 6.30 10.17
N LEU A 51 -5.32 5.72 10.87
CA LEU A 51 -5.81 4.37 10.59
C LEU A 51 -6.35 4.25 9.17
N GLY A 52 -7.21 5.17 8.74
CA GLY A 52 -7.75 5.20 7.38
C GLY A 52 -6.66 5.35 6.32
N PHE A 53 -5.73 6.28 6.52
CA PHE A 53 -4.61 6.52 5.62
C PHE A 53 -3.71 5.30 5.48
N THR A 54 -3.29 4.70 6.61
CA THR A 54 -2.41 3.52 6.62
C THR A 54 -3.10 2.32 5.97
N TYR A 55 -4.41 2.16 6.15
CA TYR A 55 -5.17 1.16 5.39
C TYR A 55 -5.15 1.43 3.87
N TRP A 56 -5.48 2.65 3.44
CA TRP A 56 -5.63 2.95 2.00
C TRP A 56 -4.29 3.07 1.25
N VAL A 57 -3.20 3.48 1.90
CA VAL A 57 -1.86 3.56 1.28
C VAL A 57 -1.32 2.17 0.94
N CYS A 58 -1.75 1.13 1.67
CA CYS A 58 -1.43 -0.25 1.35
C CYS A 58 -1.83 -0.63 -0.09
N MET A 59 -2.86 0.01 -0.65
CA MET A 59 -3.42 -0.36 -1.96
C MET A 59 -2.49 -0.01 -3.12
N PRO A 60 -2.07 1.26 -3.33
CA PRO A 60 -1.13 1.59 -4.40
C PRO A 60 0.25 0.97 -4.19
N VAL A 61 0.72 0.86 -2.94
CA VAL A 61 2.04 0.25 -2.61
C VAL A 61 2.01 -1.26 -2.89
N GLY A 62 0.95 -1.95 -2.46
CA GLY A 62 0.76 -3.36 -2.75
C GLY A 62 0.59 -3.64 -4.25
N CYS A 63 -0.14 -2.78 -4.98
CA CYS A 63 -0.23 -2.87 -6.44
C CYS A 63 1.13 -2.75 -7.11
N LEU A 64 1.95 -1.78 -6.68
CA LEU A 64 3.30 -1.60 -7.18
C LEU A 64 4.19 -2.82 -6.90
N GLY A 65 4.10 -3.39 -5.69
CA GLY A 65 4.80 -4.62 -5.32
C GLY A 65 4.41 -5.82 -6.19
N VAL A 66 3.11 -6.12 -6.30
CA VAL A 66 2.61 -7.23 -7.12
C VAL A 66 2.92 -7.03 -8.60
N LEU A 67 2.87 -5.78 -9.10
CA LEU A 67 3.27 -5.44 -10.47
C LEU A 67 4.76 -5.77 -10.73
N MET A 68 5.65 -5.40 -9.80
CA MET A 68 7.06 -5.74 -9.93
C MET A 68 7.32 -7.25 -9.81
N ILE A 69 6.59 -7.94 -8.93
CA ILE A 69 6.63 -9.41 -8.83
C ILE A 69 6.24 -10.03 -10.17
N HIS A 70 5.19 -9.53 -10.82
CA HIS A 70 4.79 -10.00 -12.14
C HIS A 70 5.86 -9.76 -13.20
N HIS A 71 6.49 -8.58 -13.22
CA HIS A 71 7.56 -8.30 -14.17
C HIS A 71 8.76 -9.23 -14.03
N LEU A 72 9.10 -9.67 -12.81
CA LEU A 72 10.19 -10.60 -12.55
C LEU A 72 9.81 -12.07 -12.78
N GLY A 73 8.71 -12.51 -12.18
CA GLY A 73 8.28 -13.91 -12.21
C GLY A 73 7.54 -14.30 -13.49
N GLY A 74 7.02 -13.32 -14.24
CA GLY A 74 6.17 -13.55 -15.40
C GLY A 74 4.88 -14.27 -14.99
N GLY A 75 4.47 -15.23 -15.83
CA GLY A 75 3.25 -15.99 -15.61
C GLY A 75 2.02 -15.33 -16.21
N ARG A 76 1.10 -16.18 -16.68
CA ARG A 76 -0.12 -15.76 -17.38
C ARG A 76 -1.10 -15.01 -16.47
N TRP A 77 -1.09 -15.28 -15.15
CA TRP A 77 -1.96 -14.64 -14.17
C TRP A 77 -1.79 -13.12 -14.15
N GLY A 78 -0.56 -12.62 -14.16
CA GLY A 78 -0.33 -11.18 -13.98
C GLY A 78 -0.62 -10.38 -15.24
N PHE A 79 -0.56 -10.97 -16.44
CA PHE A 79 -0.99 -10.27 -17.66
C PHE A 79 -2.47 -9.89 -17.61
N ALA A 80 -3.31 -10.72 -16.96
CA ALA A 80 -4.75 -10.47 -16.86
C ALA A 80 -5.08 -9.30 -15.93
N ILE A 81 -4.24 -9.04 -14.92
CA ILE A 81 -4.47 -7.98 -13.91
C ILE A 81 -3.49 -6.81 -14.02
N ARG A 82 -2.50 -6.87 -14.92
CA ARG A 82 -1.43 -5.87 -15.05
C ARG A 82 -1.96 -4.44 -15.17
N ARG A 83 -2.94 -4.20 -16.04
CA ARG A 83 -3.54 -2.87 -16.22
C ARG A 83 -4.29 -2.39 -14.97
N MET A 84 -4.87 -3.31 -14.20
CA MET A 84 -5.52 -3.00 -12.92
C MET A 84 -4.49 -2.65 -11.84
N LEU A 85 -3.37 -3.38 -11.79
CA LEU A 85 -2.25 -3.09 -10.89
C LEU A 85 -1.61 -1.73 -11.23
N GLU A 86 -1.38 -1.43 -12.50
CA GLU A 86 -0.87 -0.12 -12.96
C GLU A 86 -1.82 1.02 -12.58
N ALA A 87 -3.14 0.82 -12.76
CA ALA A 87 -4.14 1.80 -12.33
C ALA A 87 -4.14 2.01 -10.81
N GLY A 88 -4.05 0.93 -10.03
CA GLY A 88 -3.93 1.00 -8.58
C GLY A 88 -2.65 1.72 -8.12
N ALA A 89 -1.50 1.33 -8.66
CA ALA A 89 -0.22 1.97 -8.37
C ALA A 89 -0.19 3.46 -8.78
N SER A 90 -0.91 3.82 -9.83
CA SER A 90 -1.03 5.23 -10.29
C SER A 90 -1.81 6.13 -9.32
N THR A 91 -2.46 5.58 -8.30
CA THR A 91 -3.09 6.37 -7.23
C THR A 91 -2.11 6.84 -6.15
N MET A 92 -0.83 6.46 -6.24
CA MET A 92 0.23 6.87 -5.30
C MET A 92 0.27 8.39 -5.03
N PRO A 93 0.18 9.29 -6.03
CA PRO A 93 0.19 10.73 -5.79
C PRO A 93 -1.03 11.23 -5.02
N VAL A 94 -2.18 10.56 -5.16
CA VAL A 94 -3.38 10.89 -4.38
C VAL A 94 -3.13 10.57 -2.91
N MET A 95 -2.52 9.43 -2.61
CA MET A 95 -2.17 9.08 -1.24
C MET A 95 -1.12 10.03 -0.63
N PHE A 96 -0.19 10.55 -1.42
CA PHE A 96 0.72 11.61 -0.94
C PHE A 96 -0.07 12.85 -0.45
N ILE A 97 -1.05 13.31 -1.24
CA ILE A 97 -1.87 14.46 -0.84
C ILE A 97 -2.71 14.13 0.40
N LEU A 98 -3.31 12.94 0.43
CA LEU A 98 -4.13 12.48 1.55
C LEU A 98 -3.32 12.21 2.82
N GLY A 99 -1.99 12.10 2.79
CA GLY A 99 -1.21 12.01 4.02
C GLY A 99 -0.73 13.36 4.56
N LEU A 100 -0.94 14.48 3.87
CA LEU A 100 -0.56 15.81 4.37
C LEU A 100 -1.21 16.18 5.71
N PRO A 101 -2.49 15.83 6.00
CA PRO A 101 -3.08 16.08 7.31
C PRO A 101 -2.33 15.40 8.46
N ILE A 102 -1.69 14.23 8.23
CA ILE A 102 -0.88 13.55 9.24
C ILE A 102 0.36 14.37 9.59
N LEU A 103 0.95 15.04 8.59
CA LEU A 103 2.08 15.94 8.82
C LEU A 103 1.66 17.20 9.59
N ALA A 104 0.44 17.68 9.39
CA ALA A 104 -0.11 18.81 10.13
C ALA A 104 -0.44 18.45 11.59
N GLY A 105 -0.94 17.23 11.84
CA GLY A 105 -1.28 16.71 13.16
C GLY A 105 -0.18 15.90 13.85
N MET A 106 1.09 16.08 13.47
CA MET A 106 2.18 15.27 14.03
C MET A 106 2.27 15.37 15.56
N HIS A 107 2.03 16.56 16.11
CA HIS A 107 2.05 16.78 17.56
C HIS A 107 0.90 16.12 18.29
N ASP A 108 -0.23 15.86 17.62
CA ASP A 108 -1.36 15.15 18.23
C ASP A 108 -1.19 13.63 18.16
N LEU A 109 -0.41 13.14 17.19
CA LEU A 109 -0.23 11.71 16.92
C LEU A 109 1.01 11.10 17.58
N PHE A 110 2.12 11.84 17.59
CA PHE A 110 3.44 11.26 17.84
C PHE A 110 4.07 11.85 19.10
N PRO A 111 4.18 11.06 20.19
CA PRO A 111 4.73 11.55 21.46
C PRO A 111 6.16 12.11 21.34
N TRP A 112 6.96 11.54 20.43
CA TRP A 112 8.35 11.93 20.18
C TRP A 112 8.50 13.33 19.57
N THR A 113 7.40 14.00 19.21
CA THR A 113 7.43 15.39 18.74
C THR A 113 7.45 16.40 19.89
N HIS A 114 7.03 16.03 21.10
CA HIS A 114 7.01 16.93 22.25
C HIS A 114 8.39 16.98 22.92
N THR A 115 8.98 18.18 22.96
CA THR A 115 10.31 18.39 23.54
C THR A 115 10.38 17.98 25.02
N GLU A 116 9.31 18.20 25.78
CA GLU A 116 9.22 17.81 27.19
C GLU A 116 9.20 16.28 27.37
N ALA A 117 8.48 15.55 26.50
CA ALA A 117 8.46 14.10 26.54
C ALA A 117 9.85 13.52 26.23
N VAL A 118 10.52 14.06 25.22
CA VAL A 118 11.87 13.61 24.85
C VAL A 118 12.91 13.93 25.92
N ALA A 119 12.87 15.13 26.52
CA ALA A 119 13.86 15.55 27.51
C ALA A 119 13.83 14.70 28.80
N ASN A 120 12.69 14.10 29.12
CA ASN A 120 12.50 13.26 30.31
C ASN A 120 12.61 11.76 30.01
N ASP A 121 12.97 11.37 28.78
CA ASP A 121 12.95 9.98 28.32
C ASP A 121 14.23 9.62 27.55
N GLU A 122 15.02 8.73 28.14
CA GLU A 122 16.30 8.28 27.58
C GLU A 122 16.11 7.52 26.25
N VAL A 123 15.05 6.71 26.13
CA VAL A 123 14.77 5.93 24.91
C VAL A 123 14.44 6.88 23.75
N LEU A 124 13.61 7.89 24.00
CA LEU A 124 13.29 8.92 23.00
C LEU A 124 14.52 9.73 22.60
N THR A 125 15.36 10.09 23.57
CA THR A 125 16.60 10.81 23.29
C THR A 125 17.53 10.02 22.36
N HIS A 126 17.64 8.71 22.55
CA HIS A 126 18.41 7.84 21.65
C HIS A 126 17.80 7.68 20.25
N LYS A 127 16.48 7.85 20.12
CA LYS A 127 15.76 7.74 18.84
C LYS A 127 15.73 9.04 18.05
N LEU A 128 16.06 10.20 18.64
CA LEU A 128 16.07 11.52 18.00
C LEU A 128 16.76 11.59 16.62
N PRO A 129 17.90 10.93 16.37
CA PRO A 129 18.53 10.95 15.05
C PRO A 129 17.61 10.43 13.94
N TYR A 130 16.66 9.54 14.28
CA TYR A 130 15.68 8.98 13.36
C TYR A 130 14.28 9.63 13.53
N LEU A 131 13.78 9.74 14.77
CA LEU A 131 12.48 10.30 15.13
C LEU A 131 12.60 11.80 15.47
N ASN A 132 12.65 12.62 14.43
CA ASN A 132 12.48 14.07 14.54
C ASN A 132 11.65 14.58 13.36
N SER A 133 10.92 15.68 13.56
CA SER A 133 9.90 16.14 12.60
C SER A 133 10.47 16.43 11.21
N THR A 134 11.64 17.08 11.15
CA THR A 134 12.29 17.42 9.86
C THR A 134 12.66 16.17 9.08
N PHE A 135 13.34 15.22 9.71
CA PHE A 135 13.79 14.01 9.03
C PHE A 135 12.60 13.09 8.68
N PHE A 136 11.57 13.03 9.54
CA PHE A 136 10.31 12.34 9.26
C PHE A 136 9.62 12.90 7.99
N ILE A 137 9.51 14.23 7.87
CA ILE A 137 8.91 14.86 6.68
C ILE A 137 9.74 14.58 5.42
N ILE A 138 11.07 14.66 5.51
CA ILE A 138 11.97 14.33 4.39
C ILE A 138 11.75 12.89 3.94
N ARG A 139 11.69 11.95 4.89
CA ARG A 139 11.44 10.54 4.61
C ARG A 139 10.07 10.31 3.99
N TYR A 140 9.02 10.92 4.54
CA TYR A 140 7.67 10.89 3.99
C TYR A 140 7.65 11.31 2.50
N VAL A 141 8.25 12.45 2.18
CA VAL A 141 8.34 12.95 0.79
C VAL A 141 9.17 11.99 -0.08
N ALA A 142 10.28 11.48 0.44
CA ALA A 142 11.14 10.55 -0.29
C ALA A 142 10.42 9.23 -0.64
N TYR A 143 9.64 8.66 0.29
CA TYR A 143 8.87 7.43 0.06
C TYR A 143 7.92 7.61 -1.11
N PHE A 144 7.09 8.65 -1.06
CA PHE A 144 6.11 8.94 -2.09
C PHE A 144 6.75 9.33 -3.42
N ALA A 145 7.84 10.10 -3.40
CA ALA A 145 8.57 10.45 -4.63
C ALA A 145 9.12 9.19 -5.32
N ILE A 146 9.76 8.30 -4.57
CA ILE A 146 10.34 7.07 -5.11
C ILE A 146 9.26 6.11 -5.60
N TRP A 147 8.23 5.83 -4.79
CA TRP A 147 7.14 4.95 -5.18
C TRP A 147 6.38 5.48 -6.40
N THR A 148 6.10 6.78 -6.43
CA THR A 148 5.43 7.43 -7.58
C THR A 148 6.31 7.34 -8.84
N ALA A 149 7.60 7.62 -8.73
CA ALA A 149 8.52 7.52 -9.85
C ALA A 149 8.57 6.09 -10.42
N MET A 150 8.67 5.08 -9.56
CA MET A 150 8.64 3.67 -9.99
C MET A 150 7.31 3.32 -10.68
N ALA A 151 6.17 3.68 -10.07
CA ALA A 151 4.85 3.43 -10.65
C ALA A 151 4.68 4.10 -12.03
N MET A 152 5.11 5.36 -12.16
CA MET A 152 5.05 6.10 -13.42
C MET A 152 5.97 5.51 -14.49
N LEU A 153 7.21 5.13 -14.13
CA LEU A 153 8.15 4.54 -15.08
C LEU A 153 7.66 3.19 -15.60
N LEU A 154 7.19 2.31 -14.72
CA LEU A 154 6.63 1.02 -15.11
C LEU A 154 5.40 1.19 -16.00
N THR A 155 4.48 2.09 -15.64
CA THR A 155 3.28 2.37 -16.45
C THR A 155 3.65 2.96 -17.82
N ARG A 156 4.61 3.89 -17.87
CA ARG A 156 5.09 4.50 -19.13
C ARG A 156 5.70 3.45 -20.07
N TRP A 157 6.60 2.60 -19.57
CA TRP A 157 7.19 1.53 -20.39
C TRP A 157 6.16 0.48 -20.80
N SER A 158 5.16 0.24 -19.94
CA SER A 158 4.04 -0.63 -20.25
C SER A 158 3.16 -0.12 -21.40
N VAL A 159 2.93 1.19 -21.48
CA VAL A 159 2.24 1.81 -22.62
C VAL A 159 3.11 1.78 -23.88
N GLN A 160 4.42 2.01 -23.75
CA GLN A 160 5.35 1.93 -24.89
C GLN A 160 5.44 0.50 -25.46
N GLN A 161 5.33 -0.51 -24.60
CA GLN A 161 5.27 -1.91 -25.01
C GLN A 161 4.09 -2.18 -25.96
N ASP A 162 2.96 -1.48 -25.81
CA ASP A 162 1.80 -1.64 -26.70
C ASP A 162 2.03 -1.00 -28.09
N GLN A 163 3.03 -0.15 -28.23
CA GLN A 163 3.29 0.66 -29.43
C GLN A 163 4.47 0.14 -30.26
N THR A 164 5.19 -0.86 -29.78
CA THR A 164 6.39 -1.38 -30.44
C THR A 164 6.45 -2.91 -30.39
N GLN A 165 7.11 -3.51 -31.38
CA GLN A 165 7.44 -4.94 -31.36
C GLN A 165 8.79 -5.22 -30.68
N GLU A 166 9.51 -4.16 -30.31
CA GLU A 166 10.79 -4.26 -29.63
C GLU A 166 10.65 -4.75 -28.19
N THR A 167 11.65 -5.48 -27.70
CA THR A 167 11.64 -6.08 -26.35
C THR A 167 12.21 -5.17 -25.25
N TRP A 168 12.81 -4.03 -25.62
CA TRP A 168 13.46 -3.14 -24.66
C TRP A 168 12.52 -2.60 -23.57
N PRO A 169 11.22 -2.31 -23.79
CA PRO A 169 10.36 -1.82 -22.70
C PRO A 169 10.20 -2.89 -21.61
N THR A 170 9.95 -4.14 -22.02
CA THR A 170 9.87 -5.30 -21.12
C THR A 170 11.16 -5.45 -20.32
N ARG A 171 12.31 -5.36 -20.97
CA ARG A 171 13.62 -5.45 -20.30
C ARG A 171 13.81 -4.32 -19.27
N ARG A 172 13.40 -3.09 -19.56
CA ARG A 172 13.47 -1.97 -18.59
C ARG A 172 12.58 -2.20 -17.38
N MET A 173 11.37 -2.69 -17.57
CA MET A 173 10.47 -3.04 -16.46
C MET A 173 11.07 -4.12 -15.58
N GLN A 174 11.69 -5.16 -16.16
CA GLN A 174 12.40 -6.21 -15.41
C GLN A 174 13.60 -5.67 -14.63
N ILE A 175 14.45 -4.86 -15.29
CA ILE A 175 15.66 -4.27 -14.67
C ILE A 175 15.28 -3.34 -13.50
N LEU A 176 14.19 -2.58 -13.62
CA LEU A 176 13.72 -1.75 -12.51
C LEU A 176 13.09 -2.61 -11.39
N SER A 177 12.29 -3.62 -11.75
CA SER A 177 11.51 -4.40 -10.77
C SER A 177 12.38 -5.22 -9.82
N GLY A 178 13.55 -5.69 -10.26
CA GLY A 178 14.50 -6.44 -9.43
C GLY A 178 14.94 -5.68 -8.17
N PRO A 179 15.75 -4.63 -8.30
CA PRO A 179 16.10 -3.75 -7.18
C PRO A 179 14.88 -2.99 -6.64
N GLY A 180 13.86 -2.74 -7.47
CA GLY A 180 12.64 -2.04 -7.09
C GLY A 180 11.85 -2.73 -5.98
N ILE A 181 11.74 -4.07 -5.98
CA ILE A 181 11.10 -4.81 -4.87
C ILE A 181 11.91 -4.70 -3.58
N VAL A 182 13.24 -4.78 -3.66
CA VAL A 182 14.10 -4.61 -2.48
C VAL A 182 13.91 -3.22 -1.90
N LEU A 183 13.95 -2.19 -2.75
CA LEU A 183 13.73 -0.82 -2.34
C LEU A 183 12.31 -0.60 -1.79
N LEU A 184 11.28 -1.15 -2.43
CA LEU A 184 9.90 -1.09 -1.96
C LEU A 184 9.76 -1.68 -0.55
N SER A 185 10.34 -2.85 -0.31
CA SER A 185 10.31 -3.51 1.01
C SER A 185 11.06 -2.69 2.07
N LEU A 186 12.23 -2.13 1.74
CA LEU A 186 12.97 -1.26 2.66
C LEU A 186 12.19 0.01 3.00
N LEU A 187 11.65 0.69 1.98
CA LEU A 187 10.83 1.89 2.19
C LEU A 187 9.53 1.57 2.94
N GLY A 188 8.91 0.43 2.67
CA GLY A 188 7.74 -0.06 3.41
C GLY A 188 8.06 -0.30 4.89
N THR A 189 9.26 -0.81 5.18
CA THR A 189 9.74 -0.98 6.56
C THR A 189 9.95 0.35 7.27
N PHE A 190 10.60 1.32 6.62
CA PHE A 190 10.77 2.62 7.24
C PHE A 190 9.44 3.38 7.38
N ALA A 191 8.54 3.29 6.39
CA ALA A 191 7.21 3.89 6.45
C ALA A 191 6.33 3.27 7.53
N GLY A 192 6.34 1.94 7.68
CA GLY A 192 5.64 1.25 8.77
C GLY A 192 6.21 1.60 10.14
N THR A 193 7.53 1.79 10.23
CA THR A 193 8.19 2.27 11.45
C THR A 193 7.74 3.68 11.79
N ASP A 194 7.75 4.58 10.81
CA ASP A 194 7.39 5.98 10.97
C ASP A 194 5.92 6.15 11.33
N TRP A 195 5.00 5.55 10.57
CA TRP A 195 3.58 5.88 10.67
C TRP A 195 2.82 5.03 11.69
N LEU A 196 3.33 3.86 12.05
CA LEU A 196 2.63 2.93 12.93
C LEU A 196 3.46 2.62 14.18
N MET A 197 4.68 2.10 14.02
CA MET A 197 5.48 1.67 15.17
C MET A 197 5.88 2.85 16.08
N SER A 198 6.12 4.04 15.51
CA SER A 198 6.55 5.22 16.27
C SER A 198 5.44 5.84 17.14
N LEU A 199 4.19 5.40 17.00
CA LEU A 199 3.10 5.76 17.92
C LEU A 199 3.38 5.28 19.35
N GLU A 200 4.03 4.12 19.48
CA GLU A 200 4.51 3.56 20.75
C GLU A 200 6.04 3.54 20.74
N PRO A 201 6.71 4.68 20.99
CA PRO A 201 8.14 4.82 20.76
C PRO A 201 9.02 3.98 21.70
N HIS A 202 8.48 3.37 22.76
CA HIS A 202 9.20 2.40 23.60
C HIS A 202 9.16 1.00 23.02
N TRP A 203 8.17 0.70 22.19
CA TRP A 203 8.01 -0.60 21.57
C TRP A 203 8.78 -0.68 20.25
N PHE A 204 9.26 -1.88 19.92
CA PHE A 204 9.85 -2.17 18.62
C PHE A 204 9.67 -3.63 18.25
N SER A 205 9.55 -3.91 16.96
CA SER A 205 9.50 -5.28 16.47
C SER A 205 9.99 -5.36 15.03
N THR A 206 10.97 -6.21 14.79
CA THR A 206 11.60 -6.39 13.47
C THR A 206 10.62 -6.94 12.42
N ILE A 207 9.69 -7.81 12.85
CA ILE A 207 8.73 -8.46 11.95
C ILE A 207 7.45 -7.64 11.72
N PHE A 208 7.17 -6.62 12.54
CA PHE A 208 5.95 -5.82 12.46
C PHE A 208 5.75 -5.22 11.07
N CYS A 209 6.79 -4.57 10.53
CA CYS A 209 6.68 -3.96 9.22
C CYS A 209 6.61 -4.99 8.08
N ALA A 210 7.19 -6.19 8.27
CA ALA A 210 7.04 -7.28 7.33
C ALA A 210 5.58 -7.78 7.29
N ILE A 211 4.92 -7.89 8.45
CA ILE A 211 3.48 -8.20 8.55
C ILE A 211 2.66 -7.15 7.80
N TYR A 212 3.00 -5.87 7.99
CA TYR A 212 2.33 -4.76 7.31
C TYR A 212 2.49 -4.84 5.78
N ILE A 213 3.70 -5.04 5.27
CA ILE A 213 3.98 -5.22 3.83
C ILE A 213 3.24 -6.44 3.25
N LEU A 214 3.22 -7.56 3.97
CA LEU A 214 2.46 -8.74 3.59
C LEU A 214 0.96 -8.46 3.55
N GLY A 215 0.46 -7.64 4.49
CA GLY A 215 -0.90 -7.11 4.48
C GLY A 215 -1.20 -6.28 3.23
N MET A 216 -0.27 -5.44 2.76
CA MET A 216 -0.41 -4.69 1.50
C MET A 216 -0.57 -5.61 0.29
N ALA A 217 0.27 -6.64 0.21
CA ALA A 217 0.20 -7.62 -0.86
C ALA A 217 -1.11 -8.42 -0.80
N LEU A 218 -1.51 -8.89 0.39
CA LEU A 218 -2.77 -9.60 0.61
C LEU A 218 -3.98 -8.75 0.21
N MET A 219 -4.03 -7.48 0.62
CA MET A 219 -5.08 -6.55 0.24
C MET A 219 -5.15 -6.36 -1.27
N THR A 220 -4.00 -6.31 -1.93
CA THR A 220 -3.93 -6.23 -3.40
C THR A 220 -4.52 -7.47 -4.06
N TRP A 221 -4.15 -8.68 -3.62
CA TRP A 221 -4.71 -9.92 -4.17
C TRP A 221 -6.23 -10.04 -3.95
N ALA A 222 -6.69 -9.67 -2.76
CA ALA A 222 -8.12 -9.64 -2.45
C ALA A 222 -8.86 -8.65 -3.35
N PHE A 223 -8.33 -7.44 -3.53
CA PHE A 223 -8.94 -6.42 -4.39
C PHE A 223 -8.90 -6.80 -5.88
N MET A 224 -7.80 -7.37 -6.37
CA MET A 224 -7.72 -7.87 -7.75
C MET A 224 -8.76 -8.96 -8.01
N THR A 225 -9.02 -9.82 -7.02
CA THR A 225 -10.08 -10.84 -7.11
C THR A 225 -11.48 -10.19 -7.09
N LEU A 226 -11.72 -9.25 -6.16
CA LEU A 226 -12.99 -8.55 -6.00
C LEU A 226 -13.38 -7.77 -7.26
N VAL A 227 -12.42 -7.12 -7.91
CA VAL A 227 -12.65 -6.36 -9.15
C VAL A 227 -12.60 -7.27 -10.38
N GLY A 228 -11.73 -8.28 -10.38
CA GLY A 228 -11.53 -9.18 -11.52
C GLY A 228 -12.75 -10.07 -11.81
N VAL A 229 -13.43 -10.59 -10.78
CA VAL A 229 -14.57 -11.51 -10.97
C VAL A 229 -15.78 -10.87 -11.68
N PRO A 230 -16.21 -9.63 -11.36
CA PRO A 230 -17.24 -8.96 -12.15
C PRO A 230 -16.78 -8.60 -13.57
N LEU A 231 -15.49 -8.25 -13.73
CA LEU A 231 -14.93 -7.86 -15.02
C LEU A 231 -14.75 -9.03 -15.98
N SER A 232 -14.49 -10.25 -15.48
CA SER A 232 -14.38 -11.46 -16.29
C SER A 232 -15.66 -11.82 -17.04
N LYS A 233 -16.79 -11.20 -16.71
CA LYS A 233 -18.06 -11.38 -17.41
C LYS A 233 -18.22 -10.50 -18.65
N HIS A 234 -17.21 -9.68 -18.99
CA HIS A 234 -17.31 -8.69 -20.06
C HIS A 234 -16.08 -8.71 -20.97
N GLN A 235 -16.31 -8.61 -22.28
CA GLN A 235 -15.23 -8.45 -23.26
C GLN A 235 -14.53 -7.09 -23.10
N PRO A 236 -13.21 -7.01 -23.31
CA PRO A 236 -12.31 -8.08 -23.75
C PRO A 236 -11.68 -8.87 -22.59
N LEU A 237 -12.08 -8.63 -21.35
CA LEU A 237 -11.44 -9.17 -20.14
C LEU A 237 -11.84 -10.62 -19.84
N ASP A 238 -12.98 -11.09 -20.35
CA ASP A 238 -13.43 -12.48 -20.28
C ASP A 238 -12.41 -13.50 -20.83
N VAL A 239 -11.71 -13.14 -21.91
CA VAL A 239 -10.67 -13.98 -22.51
C VAL A 239 -9.38 -14.01 -21.68
N LEU A 240 -9.11 -12.94 -20.92
CA LEU A 240 -7.90 -12.81 -20.09
C LEU A 240 -8.12 -13.37 -18.67
N LEU A 241 -9.28 -13.11 -18.08
CA LEU A 241 -9.68 -13.51 -16.73
C LEU A 241 -10.53 -14.79 -16.77
N THR A 242 -9.95 -15.85 -17.34
CA THR A 242 -10.60 -17.17 -17.36
C THR A 242 -10.75 -17.76 -15.96
N ASN A 243 -11.58 -18.80 -15.81
CA ASN A 243 -11.74 -19.52 -14.54
C ASN A 243 -10.41 -20.06 -13.97
N GLU A 244 -9.48 -20.46 -14.85
CA GLU A 244 -8.13 -20.87 -14.46
C GLU A 244 -7.36 -19.69 -13.84
N ARG A 245 -7.38 -18.51 -14.49
CA ARG A 245 -6.66 -17.32 -13.98
C ARG A 245 -7.28 -16.78 -12.70
N LEU A 246 -8.61 -16.82 -12.56
CA LEU A 246 -9.26 -16.45 -11.31
C LEU A 246 -8.90 -17.42 -10.17
N ARG A 247 -8.71 -18.71 -10.47
CA ARG A 247 -8.20 -19.69 -9.49
C ARG A 247 -6.75 -19.42 -9.10
N ASP A 248 -5.90 -19.00 -10.05
CA ASP A 248 -4.52 -18.58 -9.75
C ASP A 248 -4.52 -17.39 -8.77
N LEU A 249 -5.36 -16.36 -9.00
CA LEU A 249 -5.49 -15.23 -8.09
C LEU A 249 -5.95 -15.66 -6.69
N GLY A 250 -6.94 -16.56 -6.62
CA GLY A 250 -7.41 -17.13 -5.34
C GLY A 250 -6.32 -17.94 -4.63
N THR A 251 -5.49 -18.66 -5.37
CA THR A 251 -4.36 -19.42 -4.82
C THR A 251 -3.27 -18.51 -4.28
N MET A 252 -2.94 -17.43 -5.01
CA MET A 252 -2.01 -16.39 -4.53
C MET A 252 -2.56 -15.71 -3.27
N MET A 253 -3.83 -15.33 -3.27
CA MET A 253 -4.49 -14.75 -2.09
C MET A 253 -4.39 -15.70 -0.89
N LEU A 254 -4.73 -16.98 -1.06
CA LEU A 254 -4.63 -17.98 0.01
C LEU A 254 -3.19 -18.14 0.52
N GLY A 255 -2.21 -18.20 -0.37
CA GLY A 255 -0.80 -18.25 0.01
C GLY A 255 -0.37 -17.04 0.86
N PHE A 256 -0.80 -15.83 0.49
CA PHE A 256 -0.54 -14.62 1.28
C PHE A 256 -1.33 -14.58 2.60
N VAL A 257 -2.54 -15.14 2.67
CA VAL A 257 -3.27 -15.32 3.95
C VAL A 257 -2.46 -16.23 4.87
N MET A 258 -1.96 -17.37 4.38
CA MET A 258 -1.16 -18.30 5.18
C MET A 258 0.14 -17.64 5.66
N LEU A 259 0.83 -16.90 4.79
CA LEU A 259 2.06 -16.19 5.14
C LEU A 259 1.82 -15.04 6.14
N TRP A 260 0.75 -14.28 5.95
CA TRP A 260 0.35 -13.24 6.90
C TRP A 260 -0.02 -13.84 8.26
N ALA A 261 -0.78 -14.93 8.29
CA ALA A 261 -1.15 -15.62 9.52
C ALA A 261 0.09 -16.18 10.24
N TYR A 262 1.00 -16.80 9.49
CA TYR A 262 2.27 -17.30 10.01
C TYR A 262 3.11 -16.19 10.66
N THR A 263 3.32 -15.08 9.97
CA THR A 263 4.15 -13.97 10.48
C THR A 263 3.50 -13.25 11.65
N SER A 264 2.18 -13.00 11.59
CA SER A 264 1.41 -12.39 12.68
C SER A 264 1.42 -13.27 13.93
N PHE A 265 1.16 -14.57 13.76
CA PHE A 265 1.21 -15.52 14.87
C PHE A 265 2.64 -15.69 15.42
N SER A 266 3.67 -15.71 14.57
CA SER A 266 5.06 -15.81 15.02
C SER A 266 5.47 -14.60 15.86
N GLN A 267 5.03 -13.39 15.49
CA GLN A 267 5.26 -12.19 16.30
C GLN A 267 4.66 -12.34 17.69
N LEU A 268 3.40 -12.77 17.77
CA LEU A 268 2.72 -13.04 19.04
C LEU A 268 3.47 -14.10 19.85
N LEU A 269 3.78 -15.24 19.23
CA LEU A 269 4.43 -16.36 19.89
C LEU A 269 5.78 -15.94 20.49
N ILE A 270 6.61 -15.20 19.74
CA ILE A 270 7.92 -14.75 20.20
C ILE A 270 7.79 -13.76 21.35
N ILE A 271 6.99 -12.70 21.19
CA ILE A 271 6.83 -11.66 22.22
C ILE A 271 6.20 -12.25 23.48
N TRP A 272 5.16 -13.08 23.34
CA TRP A 272 4.48 -13.71 24.47
C TRP A 272 5.38 -14.70 25.21
N SER A 273 6.19 -15.48 24.48
CA SER A 273 7.11 -16.44 25.10
C SER A 273 8.30 -15.75 25.77
N GLY A 274 8.79 -14.65 25.21
CA GLY A 274 9.88 -13.86 25.79
C GLY A 274 9.43 -13.01 27.00
N ASN A 275 8.20 -12.49 26.95
CA ASN A 275 7.55 -11.71 28.01
C ASN A 275 8.44 -10.58 28.58
N LEU A 276 9.21 -9.91 27.71
CA LEU A 276 10.02 -8.76 28.08
C LEU A 276 9.10 -7.55 28.34
N PRO A 277 9.31 -6.77 29.41
CA PRO A 277 8.45 -5.65 29.77
C PRO A 277 8.26 -4.63 28.63
N GLU A 278 9.30 -4.41 27.82
CA GLU A 278 9.29 -3.44 26.72
C GLU A 278 8.51 -3.93 25.51
N GLU A 279 8.39 -5.24 25.31
CA GLU A 279 7.77 -5.84 24.12
C GLU A 279 6.33 -6.30 24.37
N ILE A 280 6.03 -6.81 25.57
CA ILE A 280 4.75 -7.46 25.89
C ILE A 280 3.59 -6.47 25.95
N THR A 281 3.84 -5.20 26.28
CA THR A 281 2.84 -4.12 26.40
C THR A 281 1.97 -4.00 25.15
N TRP A 282 2.56 -4.23 23.97
CA TRP A 282 1.84 -4.24 22.69
C TRP A 282 0.67 -5.22 22.68
N TYR A 283 0.90 -6.46 23.13
CA TYR A 283 -0.15 -7.48 23.17
C TYR A 283 -1.02 -7.39 24.41
N TYR A 284 -0.47 -7.00 25.57
CA TYR A 284 -1.23 -6.89 26.80
C TYR A 284 -2.39 -5.88 26.70
N THR A 285 -2.17 -4.76 26.01
CA THR A 285 -3.18 -3.72 25.79
C THR A 285 -4.22 -4.07 24.72
N ARG A 286 -4.02 -5.17 23.98
CA ARG A 286 -4.81 -5.57 22.80
C ARG A 286 -5.49 -6.94 22.95
N LEU A 287 -5.46 -7.51 24.15
CA LEU A 287 -6.18 -8.73 24.56
C LEU A 287 -7.46 -8.35 25.32
#